data_AF-M5P045-F1
#
_entry.id   AF-M5P045-F1
#
_cell.length_a   1.000
_cell.length_b   1.000
_cell.length_c   1.000
_cell.angle_alpha   90.00
_cell.angle_beta   90.00
_cell.angle_gamma   90.00
#
_symmetry.space_group_name_H-M   'P 1'
#
loop_
_entity.id
_entity.type
_entity.pdbx_description
1 polymer ?
#
loop_
_entity_poly.entity_id
_entity_poly.type
_entity_poly.pdbx_seq_one_letter_code
_entity_poly.pdbx_strand_id
1 'polypeptide(L)'
;MIKIIDLSSREILSSQQACEEWGIDSSTLRKRVHDFPVGTIRKFGTTYAVTRAGMCAVFGSSNENQAERRGATERYESAGQHSNRTDQR
;
A
#
# COMPACT_ATOMS: atom_id res chain seq x y z
N MET A 1 -25.63 -6.00 -22.59
CA MET A 1 -24.64 -7.10 -22.48
C MET A 1 -24.15 -7.13 -21.04
N ILE A 2 -24.55 -8.12 -20.25
CA ILE A 2 -24.08 -8.24 -18.86
C ILE A 2 -22.66 -8.80 -18.93
N LYS A 3 -21.67 -8.01 -18.52
CA LYS A 3 -20.31 -8.51 -18.31
C LYS A 3 -20.30 -9.31 -17.01
N ILE A 4 -20.05 -10.62 -17.13
CA ILE A 4 -19.85 -11.47 -15.95
C ILE A 4 -18.49 -11.12 -15.38
N ILE A 5 -18.48 -10.59 -14.15
CA ILE A 5 -17.24 -10.33 -13.42
C ILE A 5 -16.79 -11.65 -12.81
N ASP A 6 -15.62 -12.12 -13.23
CA ASP A 6 -14.98 -13.29 -12.66
C ASP A 6 -14.34 -12.93 -11.31
N LEU A 7 -14.97 -13.38 -10.22
CA LEU A 7 -14.48 -13.17 -8.86
C LEU A 7 -13.21 -13.96 -8.54
N SER A 8 -12.86 -14.95 -9.36
CA SER A 8 -11.58 -15.69 -9.24
C SER A 8 -10.43 -14.99 -9.94
N SER A 9 -10.71 -13.90 -10.66
CA SER A 9 -9.70 -13.13 -11.36
C SER A 9 -8.72 -12.49 -10.38
N ARG A 10 -7.41 -12.68 -10.65
CA ARG A 10 -6.30 -12.01 -9.92
C ARG A 10 -6.29 -10.49 -10.09
N GLU A 11 -7.14 -9.96 -10.97
CA GLU A 11 -7.35 -8.54 -11.14
C GLU A 11 -8.15 -7.93 -9.98
N ILE A 12 -8.93 -8.74 -9.24
CA ILE A 12 -9.70 -8.30 -8.08
C ILE A 12 -8.88 -8.58 -6.82
N LEU A 13 -8.66 -7.52 -6.05
CA LEU A 13 -7.94 -7.53 -4.79
C LEU A 13 -8.91 -7.23 -3.66
N SER A 14 -8.69 -7.88 -2.52
CA SER A 14 -9.24 -7.38 -1.26
C SER A 14 -8.61 -6.04 -0.90
N SER A 15 -9.30 -5.25 -0.09
CA SER A 15 -8.77 -3.99 0.44
C SER A 15 -7.41 -4.17 1.13
N GLN A 16 -7.23 -5.26 1.88
CA GLN A 16 -5.97 -5.57 2.54
C GLN A 16 -4.85 -5.82 1.54
N GLN A 17 -5.06 -6.71 0.56
CA GLN A 17 -4.07 -7.00 -0.48
C GLN A 17 -3.69 -5.74 -1.27
N ALA A 18 -4.67 -4.91 -1.60
CA ALA A 18 -4.42 -3.65 -2.29
C ALA A 18 -3.60 -2.67 -1.43
N CYS A 19 -3.86 -2.60 -0.12
CA CYS A 19 -3.08 -1.76 0.79
C CYS A 19 -1.65 -2.24 0.94
N GLU A 20 -1.45 -3.55 1.09
CA GLU A 20 -0.12 -4.17 1.17
C GLU A 20 0.67 -3.95 -0.12
N GLU A 21 0.04 -4.14 -1.28
CA GLU A 21 0.71 -4.01 -2.58
C GLU A 21 1.08 -2.57 -2.94
N TRP A 22 0.22 -1.59 -2.61
CA TRP A 22 0.52 -0.17 -2.84
C TRP A 22 1.24 0.51 -1.66
N GLY A 23 1.46 -0.20 -0.55
CA GLY A 23 2.09 0.34 0.63
C GLY A 23 1.31 1.49 1.31
N ILE A 24 -0.02 1.51 1.15
CA ILE A 24 -0.91 2.52 1.72
C ILE A 24 -1.66 1.98 2.94
N ASP A 25 -2.09 2.89 3.82
CA ASP A 25 -2.94 2.50 4.94
C ASP A 25 -4.40 2.26 4.52
N SER A 26 -5.08 1.36 5.21
CA SER A 26 -6.50 1.03 5.00
C SER A 26 -7.44 2.24 5.09
N SER A 27 -7.12 3.23 5.93
CA SER A 27 -7.90 4.47 6.03
C SER A 27 -7.73 5.35 4.78
N THR A 28 -6.56 5.31 4.13
CA THR A 28 -6.28 6.04 2.89
C THR A 28 -7.14 5.50 1.75
N LEU A 29 -7.20 4.18 1.61
CA LEU A 29 -8.07 3.54 0.63
C LEU A 29 -9.54 3.93 0.85
N ARG A 30 -10.01 3.93 2.10
CA ARG A 30 -11.39 4.29 2.45
C ARG A 30 -11.72 5.75 2.15
N LYS A 31 -10.79 6.68 2.41
CA LYS A 31 -10.96 8.11 2.14
C LYS A 31 -11.06 8.41 0.65
N ARG A 32 -10.38 7.63 -0.19
CA ARG A 32 -10.29 7.81 -1.64
C ARG A 32 -11.26 6.98 -2.47
N VAL A 33 -12.23 6.31 -1.85
CA VAL A 33 -13.22 5.47 -2.57
C VAL A 33 -13.93 6.23 -3.69
N HIS A 34 -14.16 7.53 -3.51
CA HIS A 34 -14.83 8.39 -4.49
C HIS A 34 -13.97 8.74 -5.72
N ASP A 35 -12.65 8.56 -5.63
CA ASP A 35 -11.71 8.86 -6.71
C ASP A 35 -11.59 7.71 -7.71
N PHE A 36 -12.14 6.52 -7.37
CA PHE A 36 -12.06 5.34 -8.21
C PHE A 36 -13.00 5.43 -9.42
N PRO A 37 -12.55 4.98 -10.61
CA PRO A 37 -13.44 4.82 -11.75
C PRO A 37 -14.62 3.87 -11.44
N VAL A 38 -15.78 4.17 -12.03
CA VAL A 38 -17.00 3.37 -11.83
C VAL A 38 -16.76 1.91 -12.18
N GLY A 39 -17.13 1.01 -11.26
CA GLY A 39 -16.98 -0.45 -11.43
C GLY A 39 -15.62 -1.01 -11.04
N THR A 40 -14.67 -0.18 -10.59
CA THR A 40 -13.34 -0.63 -10.16
C THR A 40 -13.19 -0.76 -8.64
N ILE A 41 -14.15 -0.25 -7.85
CA ILE A 41 -14.24 -0.44 -6.40
C ILE A 41 -15.67 -0.81 -6.02
N ARG A 42 -15.83 -1.73 -5.07
CA ARG A 42 -17.14 -2.08 -4.51
C ARG A 42 -17.03 -2.46 -3.04
N LYS A 43 -17.97 -1.98 -2.23
CA LYS A 43 -18.10 -2.39 -0.83
C LYS A 43 -18.65 -3.82 -0.75
N PHE A 44 -17.98 -4.66 0.02
CA PHE A 44 -18.38 -6.03 0.36
C PHE A 44 -18.41 -6.17 1.89
N GLY A 45 -19.60 -6.18 2.48
CA GLY A 45 -19.76 -6.15 3.93
C GLY A 45 -19.14 -4.89 4.55
N THR A 46 -18.16 -5.08 5.44
CA THR A 46 -17.41 -4.00 6.11
C THR A 46 -16.13 -3.60 5.36
N THR A 47 -15.78 -4.31 4.29
CA THR A 47 -14.55 -4.12 3.52
C THR A 47 -14.83 -3.71 2.07
N TYR A 48 -13.78 -3.49 1.29
CA TYR A 48 -13.84 -3.20 -0.13
C TYR A 48 -13.14 -4.29 -0.94
N ALA A 49 -13.69 -4.57 -2.11
CA ALA A 49 -13.00 -5.23 -3.21
C ALA A 49 -12.66 -4.17 -4.25
N VAL A 50 -11.44 -4.22 -4.78
CA VAL A 50 -10.92 -3.25 -5.75
C VAL A 50 -10.25 -3.98 -6.90
N THR A 51 -10.24 -3.39 -8.09
CA THR A 51 -9.45 -3.92 -9.19
C THR A 51 -8.06 -3.29 -9.22
N ARG A 52 -7.07 -4.01 -9.75
CA ARG A 52 -5.73 -3.45 -10.04
C ARG A 52 -5.82 -2.20 -10.89
N ALA A 53 -6.66 -2.21 -11.93
CA ALA A 53 -6.90 -1.04 -12.77
C ALA A 53 -7.40 0.17 -11.97
N GLY A 54 -8.31 -0.03 -11.01
CA GLY A 54 -8.76 1.04 -10.12
C GLY A 54 -7.65 1.57 -9.23
N MET A 55 -6.86 0.67 -8.64
CA MET A 55 -5.71 1.05 -7.82
C MET A 55 -4.67 1.84 -8.62
N CYS A 56 -4.34 1.39 -9.84
CA CYS A 56 -3.45 2.12 -10.74
C CYS A 56 -3.98 3.51 -11.12
N ALA A 57 -5.29 3.64 -11.36
CA ALA A 57 -5.89 4.92 -11.73
C ALA A 57 -5.81 5.97 -10.60
N VAL A 58 -5.91 5.55 -9.33
CA VAL A 58 -5.95 6.46 -8.18
C VAL A 58 -4.58 6.67 -7.53
N PHE A 59 -3.75 5.63 -7.49
CA PHE A 59 -2.48 5.59 -6.74
C PHE A 59 -1.24 5.40 -7.62
N GLY A 60 -1.40 5.27 -8.94
CA GLY A 60 -0.29 5.01 -9.86
C GLY A 60 0.23 3.58 -9.80
N SER A 61 1.40 3.34 -10.40
CA SER A 61 1.97 1.99 -10.47
C SER A 61 2.51 1.55 -9.10
N SER A 62 2.25 0.30 -8.69
CA SER A 62 2.74 -0.24 -7.40
C SER A 62 4.27 -0.18 -7.28
N ASN A 63 5.00 -0.20 -8.39
CA ASN A 63 6.47 -0.08 -8.43
C ASN A 63 7.00 1.34 -8.21
N GLU A 64 6.22 2.39 -8.47
CA GLU A 64 6.67 3.78 -8.25
C GLU A 64 6.73 4.11 -6.74
N ASN A 65 5.77 3.61 -5.97
CA ASN A 65 5.70 3.85 -4.52
C ASN A 65 6.79 3.12 -3.70
N GLN A 66 7.43 2.07 -4.25
CA GLN A 66 8.55 1.39 -3.55
C GLN A 66 9.88 2.13 -3.67
N ALA A 67 10.07 2.97 -4.69
CA ALA A 67 11.31 3.72 -4.89
C ALA A 67 11.51 4.81 -3.81
N GLU A 68 10.43 5.41 -3.32
CA GLU A 68 10.51 6.51 -2.34
C GLU A 68 10.79 6.03 -0.91
N ARG A 69 10.38 4.80 -0.53
CA ARG A 69 10.59 4.27 0.83
C ARG A 69 11.97 3.62 1.04
N ARG A 70 12.68 3.21 -0.02
CA ARG A 70 14.04 2.65 0.10
C ARG A 70 15.11 3.69 0.50
N GLY A 71 14.78 4.99 0.52
CA GLY A 71 15.67 6.04 1.03
C GLY A 71 15.57 6.35 2.53
N ALA A 72 14.69 5.68 3.28
CA ALA A 72 14.41 6.04 4.69
C ALA A 72 15.01 5.08 5.74
N THR A 73 15.37 3.84 5.37
CA THR A 73 15.79 2.82 6.36
C THR A 73 17.29 2.85 6.69
N GLU A 74 18.14 3.55 5.94
CA GLU A 74 19.59 3.60 6.23
C GLU A 74 20.03 4.71 7.19
N ARG A 75 19.12 5.50 7.77
CA ARG A 75 19.50 6.64 8.63
C ARG A 75 19.47 6.42 10.14
N TYR A 76 19.05 5.25 10.63
CA TYR A 76 18.94 5.01 12.09
C TYR A 76 20.09 4.21 12.72
N GLU A 77 21.09 3.74 11.96
CA GLU A 77 22.22 2.96 12.51
C GLU A 77 23.54 3.75 12.69
N SER A 78 23.51 5.10 12.65
CA SER A 78 24.74 5.93 12.76
C SER A 78 24.82 6.88 13.97
N ALA A 79 23.93 6.75 14.96
CA ALA A 79 24.01 7.55 16.19
C ALA A 79 24.27 6.66 17.41
N GLY A 80 25.52 6.20 17.56
CA GLY A 80 25.88 5.39 18.74
C GLY A 80 27.34 4.97 18.84
N GLN A 81 28.31 5.84 18.51
CA GLN A 81 29.72 5.61 18.83
C GLN A 81 30.40 6.87 19.37
N HIS A 82 30.57 6.94 20.70
CA HIS A 82 31.73 7.51 21.43
C HIS A 82 31.51 7.23 22.92
N SER A 83 32.14 6.20 23.51
CA SER A 83 33.53 6.11 24.02
C SER A 83 33.78 6.91 25.30
N ASN A 84 34.29 6.21 26.33
CA ASN A 84 35.41 6.55 27.23
C ASN A 84 35.40 5.54 28.40
N ARG A 85 36.35 4.60 28.55
CA ARG A 85 37.69 4.78 29.17
C ARG A 85 37.55 5.65 30.43
N THR A 86 37.58 5.10 31.63
CA THR A 86 38.71 4.82 32.57
C THR A 86 38.00 4.23 33.82
N ASP A 87 38.52 3.38 34.70
CA ASP A 87 39.83 3.38 35.33
C ASP A 87 40.10 2.06 36.09
N GLN A 88 41.37 1.85 36.34
CA GLN A 88 42.01 0.76 37.05
C GLN A 88 41.62 0.74 38.54
N ARG A 89 41.45 -0.43 39.15
CA ARG A 89 42.39 -1.06 40.11
C ARG A 89 41.75 -2.26 40.81
#